data_AF-A0A4Q9YT22-F1
#
_entry.id   AF-A0A4Q9YT22-F1
#
_cell.length_a   1.000
_cell.length_b   1.000
_cell.length_c   1.000
_cell.angle_alpha   90.00
_cell.angle_beta   90.00
_cell.angle_gamma   90.00
#
_symmetry.space_group_name_H-M   'P 1'
#
loop_
_entity.id
_entity.type
_entity.pdbx_description
1 polymer ?
#
loop_
_entity_poly.entity_id
_entity_poly.type
_entity_poly.pdbx_seq_one_letter_code
_entity_poly.pdbx_strand_id
1 'polypeptide(L)'
;MKTIDYLEKQYGHAFEMLKFGEAKNIALIAFNGAIIVGISKLITDTINPYLSYYLYYAIAMSCITIFISFSALVAKIKHSPNNMSLHRSNNLLFYATLAHMTDDELIKKISESYECERSNENHEKDLANQVIITSQIAARKFKLYNIAITIMFMGLLTPLSYIIYKLFLDQDK
;
A
#
# COMPACT_ATOMS: atom_id res chain seq x y z
N MET A 1 0.22 30.67 -14.55
CA MET A 1 0.74 29.89 -13.41
C MET A 1 2.05 29.27 -13.86
N LYS A 2 3.10 29.27 -13.03
CA LYS A 2 4.40 28.72 -13.46
C LYS A 2 4.39 27.21 -13.35
N THR A 3 5.16 26.54 -14.20
CA THR A 3 5.32 25.07 -14.16
C THR A 3 5.82 24.59 -12.78
N ILE A 4 6.72 25.35 -12.16
CA ILE A 4 7.23 25.07 -10.80
C ILE A 4 6.09 25.03 -9.78
N ASP A 5 5.18 26.01 -9.77
CA ASP A 5 4.07 26.06 -8.80
C ASP A 5 3.19 24.79 -8.88
N TYR A 6 3.03 24.23 -10.08
CA TYR A 6 2.28 22.99 -10.26
C TYR A 6 3.06 21.79 -9.76
N LEU A 7 4.35 21.71 -10.09
CA LEU A 7 5.23 20.63 -9.64
C LEU A 7 5.36 20.59 -8.11
N GLU A 8 5.41 21.75 -7.44
CA GLU A 8 5.43 21.84 -5.97
C GLU A 8 4.12 21.28 -5.37
N LYS A 9 2.97 21.60 -5.97
CA LYS A 9 1.68 21.03 -5.57
C LYS A 9 1.64 19.51 -5.76
N GLN A 10 2.15 19.01 -6.89
CA GLN A 10 2.23 17.58 -7.14
C GLN A 10 3.18 16.87 -6.18
N TYR A 11 4.29 17.51 -5.83
CA TYR A 11 5.22 17.00 -4.85
C TYR A 11 4.54 16.87 -3.48
N GLY A 12 3.84 17.94 -3.04
CA GLY A 12 3.06 17.92 -1.81
C GLY A 12 2.03 16.78 -1.80
N HIS A 13 1.26 16.64 -2.88
CA HIS A 13 0.28 15.57 -3.00
C HIS A 13 0.90 14.17 -2.97
N ALA A 14 1.98 13.94 -3.74
CA ALA A 14 2.68 12.67 -3.76
C ALA A 14 3.27 12.32 -2.38
N PHE A 15 3.78 13.32 -1.66
CA PHE A 15 4.31 13.18 -0.31
C PHE A 15 3.23 12.87 0.72
N GLU A 16 2.04 13.46 0.60
CA GLU A 16 0.89 13.09 1.42
C GLU A 16 0.44 11.65 1.16
N MET A 17 0.36 11.23 -0.10
CA MET A 17 0.04 9.85 -0.47
C MET A 17 1.07 8.86 0.07
N LEU A 18 2.36 9.23 0.05
CA LEU A 18 3.44 8.47 0.66
C LEU A 18 3.18 8.26 2.16
N LYS A 19 2.96 9.34 2.91
CA LYS A 19 2.66 9.30 4.35
C LYS A 19 1.41 8.48 4.65
N PHE A 20 0.37 8.62 3.84
CA PHE A 20 -0.86 7.85 3.99
C PHE A 20 -0.62 6.35 3.78
N GLY A 21 0.19 5.98 2.79
CA GLY A 21 0.61 4.60 2.58
C GLY A 21 1.40 4.03 3.77
N GLU A 22 2.25 4.82 4.41
CA GLU A 22 2.97 4.41 5.63
C GLU A 22 2.04 4.23 6.82
N ALA A 23 1.13 5.18 7.05
CA ALA A 23 0.13 5.10 8.12
C ALA A 23 -0.72 3.84 7.99
N LYS A 24 -1.15 3.48 6.77
CA LYS A 24 -1.90 2.24 6.51
C LYS A 24 -1.12 0.97 6.86
N ASN A 25 0.16 0.90 6.49
CA ASN A 25 1.00 -0.26 6.82
C ASN A 25 1.27 -0.36 8.32
N ILE A 26 1.50 0.76 9.02
CA ILE A 26 1.65 0.79 10.48
C ILE A 26 0.36 0.32 11.17
N ALA A 27 -0.79 0.81 10.72
CA ALA A 27 -2.09 0.38 11.23
C ALA A 27 -2.31 -1.12 11.02
N LEU A 28 -1.93 -1.66 9.85
CA LEU A 28 -2.04 -3.08 9.55
C LEU A 28 -1.15 -3.94 10.45
N ILE A 29 0.07 -3.47 10.77
CA ILE A 29 0.98 -4.13 11.72
C ILE A 29 0.35 -4.18 13.11
N ALA A 30 -0.12 -3.04 13.62
CA ALA A 30 -0.73 -2.95 14.94
C ALA A 30 -1.98 -3.85 15.06
N PHE A 31 -2.83 -3.84 14.04
CA PHE A 31 -4.04 -4.65 13.98
C PHE A 31 -3.73 -6.15 13.98
N ASN A 32 -2.78 -6.60 13.15
CA ASN A 32 -2.37 -8.01 13.12
C ASN A 32 -1.67 -8.43 14.42
N GLY A 33 -0.92 -7.53 15.06
CA GLY A 33 -0.36 -7.77 16.39
C GLY A 33 -1.45 -8.02 17.45
N ALA A 34 -2.53 -7.23 17.43
CA ALA A 34 -3.68 -7.43 18.30
C ALA A 34 -4.40 -8.76 18.02
N ILE A 35 -4.57 -9.14 16.75
CA ILE A 35 -5.14 -10.43 16.34
C ILE A 35 -4.32 -11.59 16.91
N ILE A 36 -2.99 -11.55 16.76
CA ILE A 36 -2.11 -12.62 17.28
C ILE A 36 -2.30 -12.77 18.78
N VAL A 37 -2.24 -11.67 19.55
CA VAL A 37 -2.45 -11.71 21.01
C VAL A 37 -3.84 -12.24 21.38
N GLY A 38 -4.88 -11.81 20.65
CA GLY A 38 -6.25 -12.25 20.87
C GLY A 38 -6.42 -13.76 20.62
N ILE A 39 -5.94 -14.24 19.47
CA ILE A 39 -6.02 -15.65 19.08
C ILE A 39 -5.17 -16.53 20.01
N SER A 40 -3.98 -16.10 20.41
CA SER A 40 -3.13 -16.86 21.34
C SER A 40 -3.82 -17.14 22.68
N LYS A 41 -4.70 -16.24 23.15
CA LYS A 41 -5.49 -16.47 24.37
C LYS A 41 -6.62 -17.50 24.20
N LEU A 42 -7.06 -17.74 22.95
CA LEU A 42 -8.10 -18.72 22.64
C LEU A 42 -7.54 -20.14 22.48
N ILE A 43 -6.22 -20.28 22.33
CA ILE A 43 -5.56 -21.58 22.23
C ILE A 43 -5.38 -22.14 23.63
N THR A 44 -6.23 -23.11 24.00
CA THR A 44 -6.16 -23.86 25.27
C THR A 44 -6.09 -25.36 25.00
N ASP A 45 -5.63 -26.16 25.97
CA ASP A 45 -5.50 -27.62 25.80
C ASP A 45 -6.84 -28.35 25.59
N THR A 46 -7.96 -27.66 25.87
CA THR A 46 -9.32 -28.19 25.79
C THR A 46 -10.02 -27.92 24.45
N ILE A 47 -9.39 -27.17 23.53
CA ILE A 47 -10.03 -26.86 22.25
C ILE A 47 -9.98 -28.04 21.29
N ASN A 48 -10.98 -28.09 20.39
CA ASN A 48 -10.99 -29.06 19.31
C ASN A 48 -9.71 -28.92 18.45
N PRO A 49 -9.00 -30.03 18.12
CA PRO A 49 -7.76 -29.98 17.36
C PRO A 49 -7.91 -29.29 15.99
N TYR A 50 -9.04 -29.47 15.32
CA TYR A 50 -9.34 -28.77 14.05
C TYR A 50 -9.39 -27.26 14.25
N LEU A 51 -10.06 -26.79 15.30
CA LEU A 51 -10.09 -25.37 15.64
C LEU A 51 -8.69 -24.84 15.96
N SER A 52 -7.87 -25.62 16.69
CA SER A 52 -6.49 -25.28 16.99
C SER A 52 -5.66 -25.04 15.71
N TYR A 53 -5.75 -25.94 14.72
CA TYR A 53 -5.10 -25.75 13.42
C TYR A 53 -5.54 -24.47 12.70
N TYR A 54 -6.83 -24.13 12.73
CA TYR A 54 -7.32 -22.87 12.15
C TYR A 54 -6.78 -21.63 12.87
N LEU A 55 -6.70 -21.65 14.21
CA LEU A 55 -6.15 -20.55 14.99
C LEU A 55 -4.65 -20.36 14.70
N TYR A 56 -3.88 -21.44 14.60
CA TYR A 56 -2.48 -21.37 14.18
C TYR A 56 -2.31 -20.85 12.75
N TYR A 57 -3.18 -21.26 11.82
CA TYR A 57 -3.19 -20.74 10.46
C TYR A 57 -3.42 -19.22 10.42
N ALA A 58 -4.39 -18.72 11.20
CA ALA A 58 -4.68 -17.28 11.29
C ALA A 58 -3.50 -16.49 11.89
N ILE A 59 -2.81 -17.03 12.90
CA ILE A 59 -1.57 -16.46 13.44
C ILE A 59 -0.49 -16.41 12.35
N ALA A 60 -0.28 -17.50 11.62
CA ALA A 60 0.74 -17.56 10.57
C ALA A 60 0.48 -16.53 9.45
N MET A 61 -0.77 -16.39 9.01
CA MET A 61 -1.17 -15.37 8.03
C MET A 61 -0.95 -13.95 8.57
N SER A 62 -1.27 -13.70 9.84
CA SER A 62 -1.05 -12.40 10.49
C SER A 62 0.45 -12.05 10.54
N CYS A 63 1.32 -13.02 10.84
CA CYS A 63 2.77 -12.85 10.80
C CYS A 63 3.27 -12.51 9.39
N ILE A 64 2.77 -13.17 8.35
CA ILE A 64 3.10 -12.88 6.95
C ILE A 64 2.66 -11.46 6.58
N THR A 65 1.45 -11.06 6.96
CA THR A 65 0.95 -9.69 6.73
C THR A 65 1.84 -8.65 7.40
N ILE A 66 2.26 -8.88 8.65
CA ILE A 66 3.19 -7.99 9.37
C ILE A 66 4.52 -7.87 8.62
N PHE A 67 5.08 -9.01 8.18
CA PHE A 67 6.35 -9.02 7.45
C PHE A 67 6.29 -8.21 6.14
N ILE A 68 5.22 -8.38 5.36
CA ILE A 68 5.02 -7.62 4.11
C ILE A 68 4.84 -6.13 4.41
N SER A 69 4.11 -5.79 5.47
CA SER A 69 3.89 -4.40 5.87
C SER A 69 5.19 -3.72 6.32
N PHE A 70 6.06 -4.43 7.05
CA PHE A 70 7.40 -3.95 7.39
C PHE A 70 8.27 -3.77 6.14
N SER A 71 8.21 -4.72 5.19
CA SER A 71 8.90 -4.58 3.90
C SER A 71 8.47 -3.32 3.16
N ALA A 72 7.18 -2.96 3.22
CA ALA A 72 6.68 -1.71 2.64
C ALA A 72 7.24 -0.45 3.34
N LEU A 73 7.47 -0.49 4.65
CA LEU A 73 8.10 0.63 5.37
C LEU A 73 9.56 0.79 4.95
N VAL A 74 10.29 -0.31 4.79
CA VAL A 74 11.72 -0.33 4.42
C VAL A 74 11.96 -0.13 2.92
N ALA A 75 10.92 -0.22 2.08
CA ALA A 75 11.02 -0.07 0.63
C ALA A 75 11.54 1.33 0.22
N LYS A 76 12.86 1.50 0.20
CA LYS A 76 13.56 2.60 -0.46
C LYS A 76 13.81 2.20 -1.92
N ILE A 77 13.50 3.09 -2.86
CA ILE A 77 13.71 2.79 -4.28
C ILE A 77 15.21 2.89 -4.58
N LYS A 78 15.76 1.81 -5.11
CA LYS A 78 16.94 1.84 -5.97
C LYS A 78 16.42 2.32 -7.33
N HIS A 79 16.92 3.44 -7.84
CA HIS A 79 16.57 3.97 -9.17
C HIS A 79 16.58 2.83 -10.19
N SER A 80 15.40 2.35 -10.57
CA SER A 80 15.25 1.29 -11.55
C SER A 80 14.17 1.74 -12.52
N PRO A 81 14.45 1.72 -13.83
CA PRO A 81 13.48 2.11 -14.84
C PRO A 81 12.23 1.23 -14.71
N ASN A 82 11.08 1.89 -14.71
CA ASN A 82 9.87 1.43 -14.07
C ASN A 82 9.10 0.40 -14.93
N ASN A 83 9.25 -0.89 -14.64
CA ASN A 83 8.41 -1.98 -15.18
C ASN A 83 7.13 -2.21 -14.35
N MET A 84 6.64 -1.21 -13.63
CA MET A 84 5.44 -1.37 -12.81
C MET A 84 4.21 -1.34 -13.71
N SER A 85 3.48 -2.46 -13.77
CA SER A 85 2.30 -2.69 -14.60
C SER A 85 1.03 -2.03 -14.03
N LEU A 86 1.08 -0.74 -13.76
CA LEU A 86 -0.08 0.05 -13.32
C LEU A 86 -0.77 0.64 -14.55
N HIS A 87 -2.10 0.75 -14.47
CA HIS A 87 -2.92 1.29 -15.56
C HIS A 87 -2.50 2.74 -15.84
N ARG A 88 -1.97 3.01 -17.04
CA ARG A 88 -1.60 4.36 -17.49
C ARG A 88 -2.88 5.18 -17.69
N SER A 89 -3.23 5.96 -16.68
CA SER A 89 -4.23 7.02 -16.80
C SER A 89 -3.55 8.28 -17.32
N ASN A 90 -4.21 9.05 -18.18
CA ASN A 90 -3.74 10.38 -18.60
C ASN A 90 -3.95 11.47 -17.53
N ASN A 91 -4.44 11.11 -16.34
CA ASN A 91 -4.68 12.05 -15.26
C ASN A 91 -3.36 12.47 -14.58
N LEU A 92 -2.90 13.69 -14.89
CA LEU A 92 -1.69 14.31 -14.32
C LEU A 92 -1.83 14.71 -12.83
N LEU A 93 -3.01 14.59 -12.24
CA LEU A 93 -3.23 14.76 -10.80
C LEU A 93 -3.03 13.46 -10.03
N PHE A 94 -3.06 12.31 -10.72
CA PHE A 94 -2.97 11.02 -10.06
C PHE A 94 -1.52 10.61 -9.85
N TYR A 95 -1.07 10.56 -8.60
CA TYR A 95 0.32 10.24 -8.26
C TYR A 95 0.84 8.94 -8.92
N ALA A 96 0.00 7.90 -9.04
CA ALA A 96 0.45 6.65 -9.65
C ALA A 96 0.67 6.78 -11.16
N THR A 97 -0.01 7.71 -11.85
CA THR A 97 0.32 8.07 -13.23
C THR A 97 1.71 8.69 -13.32
N LEU A 98 2.01 9.64 -12.42
CA LEU A 98 3.30 10.35 -12.38
C LEU A 98 4.48 9.42 -12.13
N ALA A 99 4.27 8.33 -11.39
CA ALA A 99 5.30 7.33 -11.12
C ALA A 99 5.91 6.70 -12.39
N HIS A 100 5.18 6.70 -13.52
CA HIS A 100 5.63 6.08 -14.78
C HIS A 100 6.28 7.06 -15.77
N MET A 101 6.28 8.35 -15.46
CA MET A 101 6.78 9.37 -16.37
C MET A 101 8.28 9.56 -16.21
N THR A 102 8.91 10.08 -17.25
CA THR A 102 10.21 10.75 -17.13
C THR A 102 10.00 12.20 -16.71
N ASP A 103 11.05 12.83 -16.20
CA ASP A 103 11.07 14.26 -15.88
C ASP A 103 10.69 15.11 -17.10
N ASP A 104 11.30 14.87 -18.25
CA ASP A 104 10.97 15.57 -19.50
C ASP A 104 9.51 15.34 -19.93
N GLU A 105 8.99 14.12 -19.81
CA GLU A 105 7.59 13.80 -20.15
C GLU A 105 6.61 14.53 -19.23
N LEU A 106 6.87 14.51 -17.92
CA LEU A 106 6.05 15.15 -16.92
C LEU A 106 5.98 16.66 -17.16
N ILE A 107 7.15 17.28 -17.32
CA ILE A 107 7.29 18.71 -17.57
C ILE A 107 6.54 19.13 -18.84
N LYS A 108 6.77 18.40 -19.94
CA LYS A 108 6.11 18.66 -21.21
C LYS A 108 4.59 18.56 -21.07
N LYS A 109 4.08 17.46 -20.50
CA LYS A 109 2.64 17.25 -20.33
C LYS A 109 1.97 18.30 -19.44
N ILE A 110 2.64 18.77 -18.38
CA ILE A 110 2.11 19.85 -17.54
C ILE A 110 2.03 21.15 -18.33
N SER A 111 3.10 21.51 -19.06
CA SER A 111 3.13 22.74 -19.84
C SER A 111 2.07 22.76 -20.95
N GLU A 112 1.87 21.63 -21.63
CA GLU A 112 0.91 21.50 -22.72
C GLU A 112 -0.54 21.38 -22.24
N SER A 113 -0.79 20.62 -21.16
CA SER A 113 -2.18 20.33 -20.72
C SER A 113 -2.78 21.45 -19.87
N TYR A 114 -1.95 22.27 -19.23
CA TYR A 114 -2.39 23.32 -18.31
C TYR A 114 -1.89 24.72 -18.69
N GLU A 115 -1.35 24.88 -19.90
CA GLU A 115 -0.87 26.16 -20.44
C GLU A 115 0.07 26.90 -19.46
N CYS A 116 0.93 26.14 -18.78
CA CYS A 116 1.83 26.68 -17.76
C CYS A 116 3.07 27.33 -18.37
N GLU A 117 3.45 28.49 -17.85
CA GLU A 117 4.68 29.16 -18.28
C GLU A 117 5.90 28.37 -17.81
N ARG A 118 6.84 28.13 -18.73
CA ARG A 118 8.15 27.54 -18.45
C ARG A 118 8.99 28.59 -17.70
N SER A 119 9.83 28.13 -16.78
CA SER A 119 10.65 29.01 -15.95
C SER A 119 12.12 28.57 -15.97
N ASN A 120 12.67 28.10 -14.85
CA ASN A 120 14.02 27.58 -14.76
C ASN A 120 14.01 26.07 -15.05
N GLU A 121 14.58 25.69 -16.20
CA GLU A 121 14.60 24.30 -16.66
C GLU A 121 15.26 23.33 -15.67
N ASN A 122 16.37 23.73 -15.04
CA ASN A 122 17.08 22.87 -14.09
C ASN A 122 16.24 22.65 -12.84
N HIS A 123 15.62 23.71 -12.31
CA HIS A 123 14.76 23.60 -11.13
C HIS A 123 13.52 22.74 -11.41
N GLU A 124 12.93 22.89 -12.59
CA GLU A 124 11.79 22.07 -13.01
C GLU A 124 12.17 20.59 -13.15
N LYS A 125 13.34 20.28 -13.72
CA LYS A 125 13.86 18.91 -13.81
C LYS A 125 14.10 18.28 -12.44
N ASP A 126 14.74 19.00 -11.54
CA ASP A 126 14.98 18.51 -10.18
C ASP A 126 13.67 18.23 -9.44
N LEU A 127 12.71 19.14 -9.55
CA LEU A 127 11.42 19.01 -8.88
C LEU A 127 10.56 17.92 -9.52
N ALA A 128 10.54 17.81 -10.84
CA ALA A 128 9.88 16.72 -11.55
C ALA A 128 10.45 15.35 -11.14
N ASN A 129 11.77 15.22 -11.04
CA ASN A 129 12.41 14.01 -10.54
C ASN A 129 11.97 13.69 -9.10
N GLN A 130 11.88 14.68 -8.22
CA GLN A 130 11.37 14.46 -6.86
C GLN A 130 9.91 14.00 -6.84
N VAL A 131 9.05 14.59 -7.66
CA VAL A 131 7.64 14.19 -7.82
C VAL A 131 7.55 12.73 -8.26
N ILE A 132 8.32 12.35 -9.29
CA ILE A 132 8.33 11.00 -9.86
C ILE A 132 8.82 9.98 -8.83
N ILE A 133 9.97 10.23 -8.20
CA ILE A 133 10.55 9.32 -7.18
C ILE A 133 9.56 9.14 -6.02
N THR A 134 9.01 10.24 -5.49
CA THR A 134 8.07 10.20 -4.37
C THR A 134 6.81 9.41 -4.75
N SER A 135 6.29 9.65 -5.95
CA SER A 135 5.14 8.93 -6.51
C SER A 135 5.40 7.43 -6.67
N GLN A 136 6.59 7.04 -7.13
CA GLN A 136 6.98 5.64 -7.24
C GLN A 136 7.06 4.95 -5.88
N ILE A 137 7.63 5.63 -4.86
CA ILE A 137 7.70 5.08 -3.50
C ILE A 137 6.28 4.89 -2.96
N ALA A 138 5.42 5.90 -3.09
CA ALA A 138 4.03 5.81 -2.68
C ALA A 138 3.32 4.63 -3.36
N ALA A 139 3.39 4.53 -4.70
CA ALA A 139 2.75 3.46 -5.47
C ALA A 139 3.21 2.06 -5.02
N ARG A 140 4.51 1.87 -4.79
CA ARG A 140 5.06 0.60 -4.30
C ARG A 140 4.53 0.25 -2.91
N LYS A 141 4.46 1.22 -2.00
CA LYS A 141 3.92 1.00 -0.64
C LYS A 141 2.43 0.63 -0.67
N PHE A 142 1.64 1.25 -1.53
CA PHE A 142 0.24 0.87 -1.74
C PHE A 142 0.09 -0.53 -2.34
N LYS A 143 0.94 -0.90 -3.29
CA LYS A 143 0.93 -2.26 -3.86
C LYS A 143 1.20 -3.32 -2.79
N LEU A 144 2.22 -3.11 -1.95
CA LEU A 144 2.54 -4.03 -0.85
C LEU A 144 1.44 -4.06 0.21
N TYR A 145 0.85 -2.92 0.54
CA TYR A 145 -0.32 -2.85 1.42
C TYR A 145 -1.50 -3.68 0.88
N ASN A 146 -1.81 -3.57 -0.40
CA ASN A 146 -2.91 -4.34 -1.02
C ASN A 146 -2.65 -5.86 -0.97
N ILE A 147 -1.40 -6.29 -1.12
CA ILE A 147 -1.02 -7.70 -0.94
C ILE A 147 -1.20 -8.12 0.52
N ALA A 148 -0.68 -7.31 1.46
CA ALA A 148 -0.72 -7.59 2.89
C ALA A 148 -2.15 -7.69 3.44
N ILE A 149 -3.04 -6.78 3.04
CA ILE A 149 -4.44 -6.80 3.47
C ILE A 149 -5.22 -7.97 2.86
N THR A 150 -4.90 -8.38 1.63
CA THR A 150 -5.50 -9.57 1.01
C THR A 150 -5.15 -10.84 1.80
N ILE A 151 -3.88 -11.00 2.17
CA ILE A 151 -3.42 -12.13 2.99
C ILE A 151 -4.08 -12.12 4.37
N MET A 152 -4.22 -10.94 4.98
CA MET A 152 -4.92 -10.79 6.27
C MET A 152 -6.37 -11.28 6.17
N PHE A 153 -7.10 -10.89 5.13
CA PHE A 153 -8.48 -11.33 4.93
C PHE A 153 -8.57 -12.85 4.66
N MET A 154 -7.64 -13.43 3.90
CA MET A 154 -7.57 -14.89 3.73
C MET A 154 -7.36 -15.61 5.07
N GLY A 155 -6.51 -15.05 5.95
CA GLY A 155 -6.28 -15.58 7.29
C GLY A 155 -7.46 -15.43 8.26
N LEU A 156 -8.26 -14.38 8.14
CA LEU A 156 -9.40 -14.10 9.04
C LEU A 156 -10.70 -14.78 8.60
N LEU A 157 -10.98 -14.86 7.30
CA LEU A 157 -12.23 -15.42 6.79
C LEU A 157 -12.35 -16.93 7.07
N THR A 158 -11.22 -17.62 7.15
CA THR A 158 -11.16 -19.07 7.41
C THR A 158 -11.68 -19.44 8.82
N PRO A 159 -11.19 -18.89 9.95
CA PRO A 159 -11.74 -19.20 11.26
C PRO A 159 -13.17 -18.66 11.45
N LEU A 160 -13.51 -17.52 10.83
CA LEU A 160 -14.89 -16.98 10.88
C LEU A 160 -15.90 -17.92 10.23
N SER A 161 -15.57 -18.53 9.09
CA SER A 161 -16.45 -19.51 8.43
C SER A 161 -16.73 -20.74 9.30
N TYR A 162 -15.74 -21.21 10.06
CA TYR A 162 -15.91 -22.35 10.97
C TYR A 162 -16.80 -21.98 12.17
N ILE A 163 -16.59 -20.80 12.75
CA ILE A 163 -17.43 -20.30 13.84
C ILE A 163 -18.88 -20.16 13.36
N ILE A 164 -19.11 -19.55 12.20
CA ILE A 164 -20.44 -19.39 11.61
C ILE A 164 -21.08 -20.75 11.34
N TYR A 165 -20.35 -21.70 10.75
CA TYR A 165 -20.83 -23.06 10.54
C TYR A 165 -21.30 -23.69 11.85
N LYS A 166 -20.48 -23.62 12.90
CA LYS A 166 -20.83 -24.23 14.19
C LYS A 166 -22.01 -23.53 14.87
N LEU A 167 -22.12 -22.21 14.78
CA LEU A 167 -23.16 -21.44 15.47
C LEU A 167 -24.54 -21.54 14.78
N PHE A 168 -24.56 -21.69 13.45
CA PHE A 168 -25.79 -21.60 12.66
C PHE A 168 -26.18 -22.87 11.90
N LEU A 169 -25.23 -23.73 11.51
CA LEU A 169 -25.48 -24.91 10.68
C LEU A 169 -25.37 -26.23 11.45
N ASP A 170 -24.57 -26.27 12.53
CA ASP A 170 -24.47 -27.43 13.43
C ASP A 170 -25.48 -27.30 14.57
N GLN A 171 -26.77 -27.24 14.25
CA GLN A 171 -27.87 -27.23 15.25
C GLN A 171 -28.33 -28.65 15.65
N ASP A 172 -27.74 -29.70 15.09
CA ASP A 172 -28.16 -31.09 15.33
C ASP A 172 -27.31 -31.84 16.38
N LYS A 173 -26.80 -31.12 17.40
CA LYS A 173 -26.26 -31.72 18.64
C LYS A 173 -26.69 -30.98 19.90
#